data_AF-B2JEX7-F1
#
_entry.id   AF-B2JEX7-F1
#
_cell.length_a   1.000
_cell.length_b   1.000
_cell.length_c   1.000
_cell.angle_alpha   90.00
_cell.angle_beta   90.00
_cell.angle_gamma   90.00
#
_symmetry.space_group_name_H-M   'P 1'
#
loop_
_entity.id
_entity.type
_entity.pdbx_description
1 polymer ?
#
loop_
_entity_poly.entity_id
_entity_poly.type
_entity_poly.pdbx_seq_one_letter_code
_entity_poly.pdbx_strand_id
1 'polypeptide(L)'
;MSENNSDNAGAPGDPSPSTSQSGAAGSPPAPAPGPIPGPAPTPTPAREAKEAASTDSPESASNVTPESPHQVSAQASARASSDAEVQRREAEQARASAAQATAQQEAAARVQSVVSNAERAAATAAGASPTAVRGTEGAPTAAPGGEPDGTLGVAAKAGGAPPPGFGSAPDFGASNPPPASAYPPGPPAYLKHSDSAWSVFGRIVAARARQLFDRAGRRITQRTLRIGVSARIFHPEPGAKGLRGKTLQYLEESIAHWVMSRDVLVFMIPTVGHQGMLHPSNIRLRDYAKHLDGLLLQGGADVSPQSYAETATRPEWPGDRVRDMYELELLHEFIESGKPVLGVCRGCQLINVAFGGTLYQDIATDVPTAGIHVNEHYDQHRHSIHFPEGSTLVNMFPGRREAIVNSIHHQAVNQLGRDLNIEAVSGTDGIIEAVRYRRAPFVMGVQWHPEFHRAGGPELLDCTPLLDTFLRVARETRF
;
A
#
# COMPACT_ATOMS: atom_id res chain seq x y z
N MET A 1 -52.34 -40.67 -9.15
CA MET A 1 -52.35 -42.15 -9.10
C MET A 1 -51.04 -42.57 -8.46
N SER A 2 -50.94 -43.10 -7.24
CA SER A 2 -51.93 -43.56 -6.27
C SER A 2 -51.30 -43.52 -4.87
N GLU A 3 -52.17 -43.36 -3.87
CA GLU A 3 -51.95 -43.37 -2.42
C GLU A 3 -51.70 -44.78 -1.84
N ASN A 4 -51.09 -44.85 -0.65
CA ASN A 4 -51.65 -45.53 0.55
C ASN A 4 -50.73 -45.23 1.77
N ASN A 5 -51.14 -44.52 2.83
CA ASN A 5 -52.04 -44.88 3.97
C ASN A 5 -51.43 -45.99 4.87
N SER A 6 -51.41 -45.97 6.21
CA SER A 6 -52.25 -45.29 7.22
C SER A 6 -51.68 -45.47 8.65
N ASP A 7 -51.86 -44.45 9.49
CA ASP A 7 -52.33 -44.43 10.90
C ASP A 7 -51.92 -45.48 11.96
N ASN A 8 -51.53 -44.99 13.15
CA ASN A 8 -52.33 -45.21 14.37
C ASN A 8 -52.11 -44.12 15.43
N ALA A 9 -53.22 -43.65 16.02
CA ALA A 9 -53.34 -42.59 17.03
C ALA A 9 -53.77 -43.19 18.39
N GLY A 10 -53.53 -42.48 19.49
CA GLY A 10 -54.19 -42.75 20.77
C GLY A 10 -53.47 -42.19 22.01
N ALA A 11 -53.88 -41.00 22.44
CA ALA A 11 -53.48 -40.29 23.68
C ALA A 11 -54.42 -40.66 24.87
N PRO A 12 -54.62 -39.80 25.91
CA PRO A 12 -53.78 -39.55 27.11
C PRO A 12 -54.56 -39.76 28.45
N GLY A 13 -53.94 -39.55 29.62
CA GLY A 13 -54.66 -39.49 30.92
C GLY A 13 -53.83 -39.23 32.18
N ASP A 14 -53.96 -38.01 32.72
CA ASP A 14 -53.63 -37.46 34.07
C ASP A 14 -54.58 -38.02 35.19
N PRO A 15 -54.65 -37.56 36.48
CA PRO A 15 -53.70 -36.88 37.41
C PRO A 15 -53.74 -37.35 38.92
N SER A 16 -52.73 -36.98 39.74
CA SER A 16 -52.69 -36.67 41.23
C SER A 16 -53.34 -37.62 42.30
N PRO A 17 -53.34 -37.39 43.67
CA PRO A 17 -52.69 -36.42 44.60
C PRO A 17 -52.12 -36.97 45.97
N SER A 18 -51.68 -36.03 46.86
CA SER A 18 -51.75 -36.03 48.36
C SER A 18 -50.48 -36.37 49.20
N THR A 19 -49.82 -35.39 49.88
CA THR A 19 -49.87 -34.94 51.32
C THR A 19 -49.16 -35.87 52.33
N SER A 20 -48.45 -35.50 53.42
CA SER A 20 -48.14 -34.25 54.17
C SER A 20 -47.21 -34.58 55.37
N GLN A 21 -46.71 -33.54 56.09
CA GLN A 21 -46.10 -33.47 57.44
C GLN A 21 -44.56 -33.67 57.55
N SER A 22 -43.78 -33.05 58.45
CA SER A 22 -43.73 -31.78 59.23
C SER A 22 -42.74 -32.04 60.38
N GLY A 23 -41.78 -31.17 60.66
CA GLY A 23 -40.94 -31.28 61.87
C GLY A 23 -39.74 -30.34 61.89
N ALA A 24 -39.75 -29.39 62.83
CA ALA A 24 -38.79 -28.30 62.98
C ALA A 24 -37.81 -28.50 64.15
N ALA A 25 -36.61 -27.92 64.03
CA ALA A 25 -35.66 -27.45 65.08
C ALA A 25 -34.25 -27.39 64.44
N GLY A 26 -33.32 -26.46 64.65
CA GLY A 26 -33.19 -25.22 65.41
C GLY A 26 -31.79 -24.65 65.10
N SER A 27 -31.66 -23.33 65.02
CA SER A 27 -30.41 -22.62 64.68
C SER A 27 -29.42 -22.51 65.86
N PRO A 28 -28.11 -22.38 65.62
CA PRO A 28 -27.17 -21.71 66.52
C PRO A 28 -26.52 -20.45 65.88
N PRO A 29 -25.87 -19.58 66.69
CA PRO A 29 -25.95 -18.12 66.53
C PRO A 29 -24.78 -17.46 65.79
N ALA A 30 -25.03 -16.21 65.38
CA ALA A 30 -24.09 -15.29 64.75
C ALA A 30 -22.97 -14.78 65.71
N PRO A 31 -21.77 -14.49 65.21
CA PRO A 31 -20.77 -13.70 65.93
C PRO A 31 -20.92 -12.19 65.68
N ALA A 32 -20.64 -11.42 66.74
CA ALA A 32 -20.78 -9.96 66.89
C ALA A 32 -19.82 -9.12 66.01
N PRO A 33 -20.10 -7.81 65.81
CA PRO A 33 -19.40 -6.98 64.83
C PRO A 33 -18.06 -6.44 65.35
N GLY A 34 -17.02 -6.58 64.53
CA GLY A 34 -15.70 -5.95 64.71
C GLY A 34 -15.65 -4.52 64.14
N PRO A 35 -14.62 -3.74 64.50
CA PRO A 35 -14.66 -2.28 64.45
C PRO A 35 -14.52 -1.68 63.04
N ILE A 36 -15.16 -0.52 62.87
CA ILE A 36 -15.18 0.35 61.70
C ILE A 36 -13.76 0.78 61.31
N PRO A 37 -13.31 0.56 60.06
CA PRO A 37 -12.21 1.32 59.48
C PRO A 37 -12.72 2.67 58.95
N GLY A 38 -12.03 3.75 59.32
CA GLY A 38 -12.34 5.12 58.90
C GLY A 38 -12.26 5.37 57.39
N PRO A 39 -12.69 6.55 56.93
CA PRO A 39 -12.87 6.82 55.51
C PRO A 39 -11.53 6.83 54.77
N ALA A 40 -11.37 5.91 53.82
CA ALA A 40 -10.29 5.96 52.85
C ALA A 40 -10.52 7.13 51.87
N PRO A 41 -9.45 7.79 51.40
CA PRO A 41 -9.53 9.05 50.68
C PRO A 41 -10.18 8.88 49.30
N THR A 42 -11.02 9.87 48.96
CA THR A 42 -11.62 10.13 47.66
C THR A 42 -10.64 9.90 46.50
N PRO A 43 -10.99 9.09 45.48
CA PRO A 43 -10.23 9.06 44.25
C PRO A 43 -10.44 10.39 43.49
N THR A 44 -9.34 11.10 43.27
CA THR A 44 -9.25 12.24 42.36
C THR A 44 -9.80 11.86 40.99
N PRO A 45 -10.69 12.63 40.36
CA PRO A 45 -11.12 12.34 39.01
C PRO A 45 -9.93 12.55 38.07
N ALA A 46 -9.49 11.47 37.43
CA ALA A 46 -8.57 11.55 36.29
C ALA A 46 -9.25 12.39 35.21
N ARG A 47 -8.69 13.57 35.01
CA ARG A 47 -9.18 14.59 34.10
C ARG A 47 -8.75 14.20 32.68
N GLU A 48 -9.75 13.96 31.84
CA GLU A 48 -9.78 14.24 30.40
C GLU A 48 -8.71 13.57 29.53
N ALA A 49 -8.90 12.28 29.20
CA ALA A 49 -8.52 11.74 27.90
C ALA A 49 -9.73 11.92 26.97
N LYS A 50 -9.86 13.10 26.37
CA LYS A 50 -10.97 13.43 25.47
C LYS A 50 -10.43 14.15 24.24
N GLU A 51 -9.85 13.38 23.34
CA GLU A 51 -9.76 13.71 21.91
C GLU A 51 -9.52 12.39 21.18
N ALA A 52 -10.60 11.82 20.64
CA ALA A 52 -10.50 10.68 19.75
C ALA A 52 -9.98 11.17 18.41
N ALA A 53 -8.92 10.52 17.92
CA ALA A 53 -8.41 10.67 16.58
C ALA A 53 -9.46 10.18 15.57
N SER A 54 -10.44 11.04 15.27
CA SER A 54 -11.20 10.96 14.04
C SER A 54 -10.23 11.19 12.89
N THR A 55 -10.05 10.19 12.03
CA THR A 55 -9.13 10.23 10.88
C THR A 55 -9.59 11.17 9.75
N ASP A 56 -10.46 12.13 10.06
CA ASP A 56 -11.13 12.99 9.07
C ASP A 56 -11.33 14.44 9.54
N SER A 57 -10.51 14.94 10.47
CA SER A 57 -10.54 16.34 10.90
C SER A 57 -9.48 17.18 10.17
N PRO A 58 -9.83 17.95 9.12
CA PRO A 58 -8.93 18.92 8.52
C PRO A 58 -8.95 20.24 9.32
N GLU A 59 -8.12 20.35 10.35
CA GLU A 59 -7.79 21.65 10.93
C GLU A 59 -6.84 22.42 10.00
N SER A 60 -7.34 22.88 8.85
CA SER A 60 -6.77 23.97 8.03
C SER A 60 -7.62 24.16 6.77
N ALA A 61 -8.79 24.78 6.92
CA ALA A 61 -9.50 25.40 5.80
C ALA A 61 -9.82 26.84 6.18
N SER A 62 -9.24 27.78 5.45
CA SER A 62 -9.36 29.22 5.65
C SER A 62 -10.82 29.68 5.80
N ASN A 63 -11.15 30.27 6.94
CA ASN A 63 -12.41 30.97 7.14
C ASN A 63 -12.32 32.36 6.50
N VAL A 64 -13.08 32.57 5.42
CA VAL A 64 -13.49 33.91 4.99
C VAL A 64 -14.97 34.04 5.29
N THR A 65 -15.31 34.87 6.28
CA THR A 65 -16.71 35.17 6.65
C THR A 65 -16.98 36.65 6.37
N PRO A 66 -18.10 37.00 5.70
CA PRO A 66 -18.52 38.39 5.58
C PRO A 66 -19.30 38.81 6.84
N GLU A 67 -18.93 39.94 7.45
CA GLU A 67 -19.67 40.55 8.56
C GLU A 67 -20.57 41.71 8.13
N SER A 68 -21.65 41.92 8.89
CA SER A 68 -22.42 43.16 8.96
C SER A 68 -23.31 43.17 10.22
N PRO A 69 -23.70 44.34 10.76
CA PRO A 69 -23.04 44.92 11.94
C PRO A 69 -24.01 45.13 13.12
N HIS A 70 -23.50 45.24 14.35
CA HIS A 70 -23.82 46.33 15.30
C HIS A 70 -23.14 46.13 16.67
N GLN A 71 -22.36 47.16 17.06
CA GLN A 71 -22.06 47.63 18.42
C GLN A 71 -21.25 46.74 19.40
N VAL A 72 -19.92 46.79 19.32
CA VAL A 72 -19.04 47.13 20.47
C VAL A 72 -17.78 47.85 19.94
N SER A 73 -17.82 49.18 19.84
CA SER A 73 -16.73 50.01 19.28
C SER A 73 -15.99 50.77 20.38
N ALA A 74 -14.73 50.40 20.61
CA ALA A 74 -13.59 51.24 21.04
C ALA A 74 -12.49 50.42 21.73
N GLN A 75 -12.83 49.37 22.50
CA GLN A 75 -11.83 48.51 23.18
C GLN A 75 -11.37 47.32 22.33
N ALA A 76 -12.17 46.89 21.35
CA ALA A 76 -11.81 45.80 20.44
C ALA A 76 -10.75 46.22 19.41
N SER A 77 -10.70 47.49 19.01
CA SER A 77 -9.82 47.98 17.94
C SER A 77 -8.34 48.01 18.33
N ALA A 78 -8.00 48.18 19.62
CA ALA A 78 -6.62 48.21 20.08
C ALA A 78 -6.02 46.81 20.31
N ARG A 79 -6.85 45.82 20.68
CA ARG A 79 -6.43 44.41 20.81
C ARG A 79 -6.38 43.70 19.47
N ALA A 80 -7.31 43.99 18.57
CA ALA A 80 -7.29 43.45 17.20
C ALA A 80 -6.07 43.92 16.38
N SER A 81 -5.59 45.16 16.60
CA SER A 81 -4.39 45.66 15.94
C SER A 81 -3.10 45.01 16.46
N SER A 82 -3.00 44.71 17.76
CA SER A 82 -1.83 44.01 18.31
C SER A 82 -1.78 42.55 17.89
N ASP A 83 -2.93 41.87 17.87
CA ASP A 83 -2.99 40.45 17.51
C ASP A 83 -2.74 40.23 16.01
N ALA A 84 -3.18 41.15 15.15
CA ALA A 84 -2.88 41.12 13.72
C ALA A 84 -1.39 41.41 13.41
N GLU A 85 -0.72 42.27 14.19
CA GLU A 85 0.73 42.50 14.04
C GLU A 85 1.56 41.30 14.53
N VAL A 86 1.12 40.62 15.59
CA VAL A 86 1.77 39.39 16.08
C VAL A 86 1.64 38.27 15.05
N GLN A 87 0.44 38.02 14.54
CA GLN A 87 0.23 36.99 13.50
C GLN A 87 1.01 37.29 12.22
N ARG A 88 1.15 38.56 11.83
CA ARG A 88 1.94 38.95 10.67
C ARG A 88 3.44 38.70 10.88
N ARG A 89 3.96 39.00 12.07
CA ARG A 89 5.36 38.70 12.43
C ARG A 89 5.63 37.21 12.50
N GLU A 90 4.71 36.42 13.05
CA GLU A 90 4.82 34.95 13.10
C GLU A 90 4.79 34.35 11.68
N ALA A 91 3.92 34.85 10.80
CA ALA A 91 3.87 34.42 9.41
C ALA A 91 5.14 34.80 8.62
N GLU A 92 5.70 35.99 8.86
CA GLU A 92 6.96 36.43 8.26
C GLU A 92 8.15 35.59 8.77
N GLN A 93 8.17 35.25 10.06
CA GLN A 93 9.19 34.40 10.67
C GLN A 93 9.10 32.96 10.16
N ALA A 94 7.89 32.40 10.03
CA ALA A 94 7.68 31.07 9.45
C ALA A 94 8.12 31.00 7.98
N ARG A 95 7.84 32.04 7.19
CA ARG A 95 8.31 32.13 5.79
C ARG A 95 9.84 32.24 5.71
N ALA A 96 10.46 33.01 6.60
CA ALA A 96 11.92 33.13 6.66
C ALA A 96 12.58 31.79 7.06
N SER A 97 12.02 31.07 8.04
CA SER A 97 12.51 29.74 8.44
C SER A 97 12.35 28.70 7.33
N ALA A 98 11.22 28.71 6.61
CA ALA A 98 11.01 27.83 5.46
C ALA A 98 11.99 28.11 4.30
N ALA A 99 12.26 29.39 4.03
CA ALA A 99 13.25 29.79 3.03
C ALA A 99 14.68 29.36 3.43
N GLN A 100 15.05 29.49 4.72
CA GLN A 100 16.34 29.01 5.22
C GLN A 100 16.47 27.49 5.16
N ALA A 101 15.42 26.74 5.52
CA ALA A 101 15.40 25.28 5.42
C ALA A 101 15.55 24.81 3.96
N THR A 102 14.88 25.49 3.02
CA THR A 102 15.00 25.22 1.58
C THR A 102 16.42 25.50 1.10
N ALA A 103 17.01 26.64 1.47
CA ALA A 103 18.39 26.98 1.11
C ALA A 103 19.42 26.00 1.70
N GLN A 104 19.19 25.48 2.92
CA GLN A 104 20.02 24.46 3.54
C GLN A 104 19.91 23.11 2.81
N GLN A 105 18.71 22.71 2.39
CA GLN A 105 18.51 21.50 1.58
C GLN A 105 19.17 21.62 0.20
N GLU A 106 19.05 22.78 -0.47
CA GLU A 106 19.71 23.04 -1.74
C GLU A 106 21.25 23.05 -1.60
N ALA A 107 21.77 23.63 -0.51
CA ALA A 107 23.20 23.60 -0.21
C ALA A 107 23.70 22.16 0.06
N ALA A 108 22.94 21.37 0.83
CA ALA A 108 23.26 19.96 1.09
C ALA A 108 23.23 19.12 -0.19
N ALA A 109 22.25 19.35 -1.06
CA ALA A 109 22.16 18.69 -2.38
C ALA A 109 23.34 19.09 -3.30
N ARG A 110 23.76 20.36 -3.29
CA ARG A 110 24.95 20.81 -4.02
C ARG A 110 26.22 20.15 -3.48
N VAL A 111 26.40 20.07 -2.17
CA VAL A 111 27.56 19.39 -1.55
C VAL A 111 27.57 17.90 -1.92
N GLN A 112 26.44 17.20 -1.82
CA GLN A 112 26.33 15.80 -2.26
C GLN A 112 26.67 15.64 -3.75
N SER A 113 26.19 16.53 -4.61
CA SER A 113 26.54 16.48 -6.04
C SER A 113 28.03 16.69 -6.32
N VAL A 114 28.69 17.57 -5.56
CA VAL A 114 30.14 17.85 -5.69
C VAL A 114 30.95 16.66 -5.18
N VAL A 115 30.55 16.04 -4.06
CA VAL A 115 31.20 14.83 -3.52
C VAL A 115 31.04 13.67 -4.50
N SER A 116 29.84 13.42 -5.02
CA SER A 116 29.61 12.35 -6.01
C SER A 116 30.34 12.58 -7.35
N ASN A 117 30.58 13.83 -7.74
CA ASN A 117 31.37 14.16 -8.92
C ASN A 117 32.88 14.04 -8.66
N ALA A 118 33.35 14.39 -7.45
CA ALA A 118 34.73 14.20 -7.03
C ALA A 118 35.10 12.72 -6.87
N GLU A 119 34.19 11.88 -6.37
CA GLU A 119 34.36 10.42 -6.28
C GLU A 119 34.41 9.78 -7.68
N ARG A 120 33.58 10.25 -8.63
CA ARG A 120 33.68 9.82 -10.04
C ARG A 120 34.98 10.27 -10.70
N ALA A 121 35.44 11.48 -10.41
CA ALA A 121 36.72 12.00 -10.92
C ALA A 121 37.93 11.24 -10.34
N ALA A 122 37.88 10.88 -9.06
CA ALA A 122 38.90 10.08 -8.38
C ALA A 122 38.94 8.62 -8.91
N ALA A 123 37.77 8.04 -9.20
CA ALA A 123 37.69 6.73 -9.85
C ALA A 123 38.25 6.74 -11.28
N THR A 124 38.16 7.87 -12.00
CA THR A 124 38.82 8.03 -13.31
C THR A 124 40.32 8.34 -13.21
N ALA A 125 40.79 8.98 -12.13
CA ALA A 125 42.20 9.30 -11.93
C ALA A 125 43.03 8.13 -11.36
N ALA A 126 42.41 7.20 -10.63
CA ALA A 126 43.06 5.99 -10.11
C ALA A 126 43.39 4.93 -11.19
N GLY A 127 43.00 5.18 -12.45
CA GLY A 127 43.38 4.38 -13.62
C GLY A 127 44.69 4.80 -14.31
N ALA A 128 45.43 5.78 -13.77
CA ALA A 128 46.67 6.27 -14.36
C ALA A 128 47.81 6.30 -13.34
N SER A 129 48.70 5.30 -13.38
CA SER A 129 50.02 5.37 -12.75
C SER A 129 51.06 5.90 -13.75
N PRO A 130 51.80 6.97 -13.43
CA PRO A 130 53.15 7.20 -13.96
C PRO A 130 54.12 6.43 -13.04
N THR A 131 55.26 5.88 -13.49
CA THR A 131 56.52 6.60 -13.73
C THR A 131 57.61 5.54 -13.97
N ALA A 132 58.58 5.78 -14.85
CA ALA A 132 59.96 5.33 -14.62
C ALA A 132 60.95 6.09 -15.51
N VAL A 133 61.94 6.69 -14.85
CA VAL A 133 63.18 7.22 -15.42
C VAL A 133 64.27 6.14 -15.27
N ARG A 134 65.19 6.10 -16.26
CA ARG A 134 66.51 5.43 -16.34
C ARG A 134 67.26 5.32 -14.99
N GLY A 135 68.18 4.39 -14.71
CA GLY A 135 68.87 3.36 -15.49
C GLY A 135 70.27 3.09 -14.90
N THR A 136 70.76 1.84 -15.03
CA THR A 136 72.16 1.34 -15.03
C THR A 136 73.05 1.52 -13.78
N GLU A 137 74.07 0.69 -13.50
CA GLU A 137 74.36 -0.74 -13.62
C GLU A 137 75.81 -0.92 -13.08
N GLY A 138 76.09 -2.09 -12.51
CA GLY A 138 77.42 -2.60 -12.17
C GLY A 138 77.30 -4.12 -11.97
N ALA A 139 77.92 -4.88 -12.88
CA ALA A 139 77.94 -6.35 -12.99
C ALA A 139 78.78 -7.02 -11.85
N PRO A 140 79.05 -8.36 -11.79
CA PRO A 140 78.75 -9.44 -12.76
C PRO A 140 78.40 -10.87 -12.21
N THR A 141 78.01 -11.76 -13.15
CA THR A 141 78.32 -13.23 -13.33
C THR A 141 77.89 -14.32 -12.33
N ALA A 142 77.16 -15.35 -12.81
CA ALA A 142 77.61 -16.76 -13.06
C ALA A 142 76.43 -17.79 -13.16
N ALA A 143 76.67 -18.89 -13.88
CA ALA A 143 75.72 -19.92 -14.38
C ALA A 143 75.46 -21.12 -13.39
N PRO A 144 75.02 -22.33 -13.82
CA PRO A 144 73.68 -22.78 -14.25
C PRO A 144 73.14 -24.05 -13.51
N GLY A 145 71.89 -24.46 -13.76
CA GLY A 145 71.47 -25.89 -13.67
C GLY A 145 70.06 -26.19 -13.15
N GLY A 146 69.35 -27.09 -13.85
CA GLY A 146 68.28 -27.95 -13.28
C GLY A 146 66.85 -27.72 -13.79
N GLU A 147 66.36 -28.61 -14.65
CA GLU A 147 64.93 -28.97 -14.78
C GLU A 147 64.62 -30.17 -13.84
N PRO A 148 63.36 -30.62 -13.64
CA PRO A 148 62.05 -29.93 -13.69
C PRO A 148 61.17 -30.28 -12.45
N ASP A 149 60.08 -29.54 -12.17
CA ASP A 149 58.79 -30.18 -11.86
C ASP A 149 57.61 -29.17 -11.95
N GLY A 150 56.44 -29.69 -12.29
CA GLY A 150 55.29 -28.93 -12.75
C GLY A 150 54.45 -28.26 -11.67
N THR A 151 53.68 -27.26 -12.12
CA THR A 151 52.32 -27.00 -11.60
C THR A 151 51.58 -26.06 -12.56
N LEU A 152 50.35 -26.46 -12.91
CA LEU A 152 49.42 -25.71 -13.74
C LEU A 152 48.99 -24.42 -13.02
N GLY A 153 49.38 -23.27 -13.56
CA GLY A 153 48.90 -21.95 -13.15
C GLY A 153 48.31 -21.21 -14.35
N VAL A 154 47.00 -20.95 -14.33
CA VAL A 154 46.27 -20.19 -15.35
C VAL A 154 46.73 -18.73 -15.30
N ALA A 155 47.50 -18.30 -16.31
CA ALA A 155 47.94 -16.92 -16.45
C ALA A 155 46.87 -16.05 -17.14
N ALA A 156 46.48 -14.97 -16.46
CA ALA A 156 45.64 -13.91 -17.01
C ALA A 156 46.34 -13.24 -18.21
N LYS A 157 45.62 -13.09 -19.33
CA LYS A 157 46.10 -12.34 -20.50
C LYS A 157 46.09 -10.84 -20.19
N ALA A 158 47.27 -10.23 -20.16
CA ALA A 158 47.45 -8.78 -20.15
C ALA A 158 46.82 -8.16 -21.42
N GLY A 159 46.13 -7.03 -21.24
CA GLY A 159 45.50 -6.27 -22.33
C GLY A 159 46.52 -5.79 -23.36
N GLY A 160 46.26 -6.08 -24.64
CA GLY A 160 47.09 -5.63 -25.75
C GLY A 160 47.01 -4.12 -25.94
N ALA A 161 48.15 -3.50 -26.25
CA ALA A 161 48.20 -2.09 -26.63
C ALA A 161 47.31 -1.84 -27.87
N PRO A 162 46.65 -0.66 -27.97
CA PRO A 162 45.82 -0.33 -29.11
C PRO A 162 46.68 -0.33 -30.40
N PRO A 163 46.11 -0.77 -31.53
CA PRO A 163 46.83 -0.80 -32.80
C PRO A 163 47.24 0.61 -33.24
N PRO A 164 48.32 0.74 -34.03
CA PRO A 164 48.75 2.04 -34.54
C PRO A 164 47.61 2.76 -35.27
N GLY A 165 47.30 3.99 -34.85
CA GLY A 165 46.21 4.82 -35.42
C GLY A 165 44.91 4.86 -34.60
N PHE A 166 44.84 4.18 -33.45
CA PHE A 166 43.69 4.31 -32.54
C PHE A 166 43.63 5.72 -31.92
N GLY A 167 42.58 6.48 -32.24
CA GLY A 167 42.40 7.87 -31.79
C GLY A 167 42.63 8.94 -32.85
N SER A 168 43.08 8.57 -34.05
CA SER A 168 43.16 9.48 -35.20
C SER A 168 41.76 9.79 -35.75
N ALA A 169 41.54 11.01 -36.26
CA ALA A 169 40.32 11.35 -36.98
C ALA A 169 40.18 10.43 -38.23
N PRO A 170 38.98 9.92 -38.54
CA PRO A 170 38.79 9.05 -39.70
C PRO A 170 39.16 9.80 -40.99
N ASP A 171 40.05 9.22 -41.79
CA ASP A 171 40.35 9.74 -43.12
C ASP A 171 39.25 9.30 -44.09
N PHE A 172 38.31 10.21 -44.36
CA PHE A 172 37.20 9.99 -45.29
C PHE A 172 37.61 10.05 -46.78
N GLY A 173 38.87 10.38 -47.08
CA GLY A 173 39.43 10.38 -48.44
C GLY A 173 40.18 9.08 -48.79
N ALA A 174 40.47 8.22 -47.80
CA ALA A 174 41.19 6.97 -48.01
C ALA A 174 40.31 5.94 -48.73
N SER A 175 40.67 5.59 -49.97
CA SER A 175 40.13 4.42 -50.65
C SER A 175 40.79 3.18 -50.05
N ASN A 176 40.05 2.49 -49.18
CA ASN A 176 40.41 1.17 -48.65
C ASN A 176 39.64 0.10 -49.43
N PRO A 177 40.10 -0.30 -50.64
CA PRO A 177 39.47 -1.41 -51.34
C PRO A 177 39.63 -2.67 -50.49
N PRO A 178 38.61 -3.55 -50.47
CA PRO A 178 38.71 -4.78 -49.73
C PRO A 178 39.89 -5.62 -50.28
N PRO A 179 40.63 -6.34 -49.42
CA PRO A 179 41.75 -7.17 -49.88
C PRO A 179 41.23 -8.16 -50.93
N ALA A 180 42.07 -8.53 -51.91
CA ALA A 180 41.67 -9.38 -53.04
C ALA A 180 41.11 -10.77 -52.63
N SER A 181 41.22 -11.15 -51.35
CA SER A 181 40.64 -12.33 -50.72
C SER A 181 39.27 -12.12 -50.03
N ALA A 182 38.68 -10.93 -50.09
CA ALA A 182 37.44 -10.58 -49.39
C ALA A 182 36.15 -10.95 -50.13
N TYR A 183 36.24 -11.73 -51.21
CA TYR A 183 35.05 -12.41 -51.72
C TYR A 183 34.78 -13.62 -50.81
N PRO A 184 33.66 -13.65 -50.07
CA PRO A 184 33.36 -14.80 -49.21
C PRO A 184 33.17 -16.04 -50.10
N PRO A 185 33.87 -17.16 -49.88
CA PRO A 185 33.68 -18.38 -50.66
C PRO A 185 32.47 -19.18 -50.15
N GLY A 186 31.39 -18.51 -49.73
CA GLY A 186 30.23 -19.21 -49.16
C GLY A 186 28.98 -18.36 -49.03
N PRO A 187 27.80 -19.00 -49.03
CA PRO A 187 26.54 -18.32 -48.76
C PRO A 187 26.59 -17.66 -47.37
N PRO A 188 25.89 -16.52 -47.17
CA PRO A 188 25.87 -15.82 -45.91
C PRO A 188 25.37 -16.72 -44.77
N ALA A 189 25.93 -16.55 -43.57
CA ALA A 189 25.78 -17.47 -42.43
C ALA A 189 24.33 -17.78 -41.97
N TYR A 190 23.33 -17.04 -42.46
CA TYR A 190 21.91 -17.31 -42.19
C TYR A 190 21.26 -18.29 -43.17
N LEU A 191 21.91 -18.62 -44.28
CA LEU A 191 21.49 -19.61 -45.26
C LEU A 191 22.11 -20.97 -44.90
N LYS A 192 21.25 -21.94 -44.58
CA LYS A 192 21.67 -23.33 -44.38
C LYS A 192 21.74 -24.03 -45.75
N HIS A 193 22.61 -25.03 -45.88
CA HIS A 193 22.82 -25.78 -47.14
C HIS A 193 21.56 -26.44 -47.72
N SER A 194 20.48 -26.58 -46.93
CA SER A 194 19.19 -27.15 -47.34
C SER A 194 18.07 -26.11 -47.54
N ASP A 195 18.38 -24.81 -47.52
CA ASP A 195 17.37 -23.77 -47.66
C ASP A 195 16.93 -23.57 -49.12
N SER A 196 15.63 -23.68 -49.35
CA SER A 196 15.03 -23.29 -50.62
C SER A 196 14.59 -21.82 -50.57
N ALA A 197 14.42 -21.18 -51.73
CA ALA A 197 13.90 -19.81 -51.80
C ALA A 197 12.56 -19.67 -51.03
N TRP A 198 11.75 -20.73 -51.04
CA TRP A 198 10.48 -20.82 -50.32
C TRP A 198 10.66 -20.95 -48.79
N SER A 199 11.67 -21.67 -48.29
CA SER A 199 11.93 -21.77 -46.84
C SER A 199 12.44 -20.44 -46.27
N VAL A 200 13.26 -19.72 -47.03
CA VAL A 200 13.75 -18.38 -46.67
C VAL A 200 12.60 -17.38 -46.65
N PHE A 201 11.77 -17.38 -47.70
CA PHE A 201 10.58 -16.53 -47.78
C PHE A 201 9.60 -16.81 -46.63
N GLY A 202 9.33 -18.09 -46.34
CA GLY A 202 8.47 -18.50 -45.22
C GLY A 202 8.98 -18.01 -43.86
N ARG A 203 10.29 -18.07 -43.61
CA ARG A 203 10.90 -17.53 -42.38
C ARG A 203 10.81 -16.02 -42.29
N ILE A 204 10.95 -15.29 -43.40
CA ILE A 204 10.79 -13.83 -43.44
C ILE A 204 9.34 -13.45 -43.16
N VAL A 205 8.38 -14.15 -43.76
CA VAL A 205 6.94 -13.94 -43.51
C VAL A 205 6.59 -14.26 -42.05
N ALA A 206 7.08 -15.38 -41.51
CA ALA A 206 6.87 -15.75 -40.11
C ALA A 206 7.53 -14.77 -39.13
N ALA A 207 8.73 -14.27 -39.44
CA ALA A 207 9.42 -13.25 -38.64
C ALA A 207 8.68 -11.91 -38.67
N ARG A 208 8.18 -11.48 -39.85
CA ARG A 208 7.33 -10.29 -39.97
C ARG A 208 5.98 -10.45 -39.26
N ALA A 209 5.37 -11.63 -39.35
CA ALA A 209 4.15 -11.95 -38.61
C ALA A 209 4.40 -11.87 -37.11
N ARG A 210 5.45 -12.52 -36.58
CA ARG A 210 5.87 -12.36 -35.17
C ARG A 210 6.13 -10.91 -34.80
N GLN A 211 6.85 -10.15 -35.62
CA GLN A 211 7.14 -8.74 -35.34
C GLN A 211 5.87 -7.88 -35.33
N LEU A 212 4.87 -8.21 -36.14
CA LEU A 212 3.55 -7.55 -36.13
C LEU A 212 2.72 -7.98 -34.92
N PHE A 213 2.70 -9.27 -34.56
CA PHE A 213 2.05 -9.78 -33.35
C PHE A 213 2.71 -9.22 -32.08
N ASP A 214 4.04 -9.14 -32.03
CA ASP A 214 4.79 -8.52 -30.94
C ASP A 214 4.52 -7.02 -30.87
N ARG A 215 4.36 -6.33 -32.01
CA ARG A 215 4.03 -4.90 -32.05
C ARG A 215 2.57 -4.63 -31.64
N ALA A 216 1.64 -5.53 -31.98
CA ALA A 216 0.25 -5.50 -31.52
C ALA A 216 0.14 -5.83 -30.03
N GLY A 217 0.85 -6.86 -29.57
CA GLY A 217 1.01 -7.21 -28.15
C GLY A 217 1.64 -6.08 -27.34
N ARG A 218 2.67 -5.41 -27.89
CA ARG A 218 3.26 -4.20 -27.31
C ARG A 218 2.26 -3.05 -27.23
N ARG A 219 1.45 -2.79 -28.26
CA ARG A 219 0.39 -1.76 -28.20
C ARG A 219 -0.68 -2.07 -27.13
N ILE A 220 -0.99 -3.35 -26.94
CA ILE A 220 -1.90 -3.81 -25.90
C ILE A 220 -1.26 -3.62 -24.51
N THR A 221 0.02 -3.94 -24.32
CA THR A 221 0.75 -3.75 -23.05
C THR A 221 1.16 -2.30 -22.77
N GLN A 222 1.12 -1.41 -23.77
CA GLN A 222 1.50 0.02 -23.67
C GLN A 222 0.35 0.98 -23.37
N ARG A 223 -0.92 0.52 -23.35
CA ARG A 223 -2.01 1.42 -22.94
C ARG A 223 -1.93 1.60 -21.42
N THR A 224 -1.90 2.85 -20.99
CA THR A 224 -1.94 3.26 -19.59
C THR A 224 -3.14 2.62 -18.88
N LEU A 225 -2.89 1.94 -17.76
CA LEU A 225 -3.95 1.34 -16.95
C LEU A 225 -4.81 2.42 -16.33
N ARG A 226 -6.11 2.14 -16.18
CA ARG A 226 -7.09 3.02 -15.55
C ARG A 226 -7.52 2.40 -14.23
N ILE A 227 -6.98 2.89 -13.12
CA ILE A 227 -7.28 2.35 -11.80
C ILE A 227 -8.33 3.23 -11.14
N GLY A 228 -9.43 2.62 -10.73
CA GLY A 228 -10.44 3.27 -9.92
C GLY A 228 -10.05 3.31 -8.46
N VAL A 229 -10.21 4.44 -7.80
CA VAL A 229 -10.11 4.55 -6.34
C VAL A 229 -11.46 5.00 -5.80
N SER A 230 -12.04 4.24 -4.87
CA SER A 230 -13.33 4.59 -4.27
C SER A 230 -13.23 5.92 -3.51
N ALA A 231 -14.20 6.83 -3.69
CA ALA A 231 -14.20 8.09 -2.95
C ALA A 231 -14.47 7.90 -1.45
N ARG A 232 -13.84 8.73 -0.62
CA ARG A 232 -14.27 8.97 0.76
C ARG A 232 -15.42 9.97 0.79
N ILE A 233 -16.22 9.92 1.85
CA ILE A 233 -17.33 10.84 2.08
C ILE A 233 -17.04 11.66 3.33
N PHE A 234 -17.01 12.98 3.19
CA PHE A 234 -17.10 13.89 4.31
C PHE A 234 -18.57 14.23 4.52
N HIS A 235 -19.11 13.91 5.70
CA HIS A 235 -20.49 14.22 6.05
C HIS A 235 -20.60 15.62 6.67
N PRO A 236 -21.65 16.39 6.33
CA PRO A 236 -21.76 17.76 6.80
C PRO A 236 -21.94 17.82 8.31
N GLU A 237 -21.23 18.75 8.95
CA GLU A 237 -21.37 19.02 10.37
C GLU A 237 -22.63 19.84 10.66
N PRO A 238 -23.45 19.44 11.65
CA PRO A 238 -24.65 20.19 12.02
C PRO A 238 -24.36 21.67 12.32
N GLY A 239 -25.02 22.56 11.60
CA GLY A 239 -24.90 24.01 11.78
C GLY A 239 -23.65 24.66 11.15
N ALA A 240 -22.76 23.87 10.54
CA ALA A 240 -21.59 24.42 9.85
C ALA A 240 -21.98 25.11 8.53
N LYS A 241 -21.23 26.16 8.16
CA LYS A 241 -21.34 26.87 6.88
C LYS A 241 -20.14 26.52 5.99
N GLY A 242 -20.22 26.84 4.70
CA GLY A 242 -19.12 26.62 3.76
C GLY A 242 -18.94 25.14 3.41
N LEU A 243 -17.69 24.67 3.34
CA LEU A 243 -17.35 23.28 2.99
C LEU A 243 -17.81 22.28 4.05
N ARG A 244 -17.67 22.63 5.33
CA ARG A 244 -18.06 21.77 6.47
C ARG A 244 -19.58 21.54 6.56
N GLY A 245 -20.38 22.39 5.92
CA GLY A 245 -21.84 22.24 5.83
C GLY A 245 -22.31 21.44 4.61
N LYS A 246 -21.41 20.85 3.81
CA LYS A 246 -21.74 20.10 2.59
C LYS A 246 -21.24 18.67 2.68
N THR A 247 -21.92 17.76 2.01
CA THR A 247 -21.37 16.43 1.71
C THR A 247 -20.29 16.60 0.65
N LEU A 248 -19.04 16.26 0.99
CA LEU A 248 -17.93 16.27 0.05
C LEU A 248 -17.51 14.83 -0.26
N GLN A 249 -17.04 14.63 -1.48
CA GLN A 249 -16.38 13.40 -1.88
C GLN A 249 -14.95 13.72 -2.23
N TYR A 250 -14.02 12.97 -1.66
CA TYR A 250 -12.60 13.29 -1.77
C TYR A 250 -11.74 12.02 -1.91
N LEU A 251 -10.53 12.24 -2.43
CA LEU A 251 -9.49 11.24 -2.61
C LEU A 251 -8.28 11.71 -1.82
N GLU A 252 -7.69 10.81 -1.05
CA GLU A 252 -6.50 11.12 -0.27
C GLU A 252 -5.26 11.18 -1.19
N GLU A 253 -4.37 12.14 -0.96
CA GLU A 253 -3.26 12.42 -1.88
C GLU A 253 -2.25 11.28 -1.91
N SER A 254 -1.91 10.71 -0.76
CA SER A 254 -0.83 9.72 -0.68
C SER A 254 -1.21 8.42 -1.38
N ILE A 255 -2.45 7.92 -1.22
CA ILE A 255 -2.91 6.75 -1.96
C ILE A 255 -2.92 6.99 -3.48
N ALA A 256 -3.32 8.18 -3.93
CA ALA A 256 -3.31 8.54 -5.35
C ALA A 256 -1.89 8.56 -5.91
N HIS A 257 -0.96 9.25 -5.22
CA HIS A 257 0.44 9.34 -5.60
C HIS A 257 1.15 7.98 -5.58
N TRP A 258 0.84 7.14 -4.59
CA TRP A 258 1.39 5.79 -4.50
C TRP A 258 1.04 4.97 -5.74
N VAL A 259 -0.22 4.96 -6.15
CA VAL A 259 -0.67 4.25 -7.35
C VAL A 259 -0.08 4.87 -8.61
N MET A 260 -0.08 6.21 -8.71
CA MET A 260 0.45 6.96 -9.86
C MET A 260 1.96 6.78 -10.07
N SER A 261 2.70 6.29 -9.06
CA SER A 261 4.13 5.99 -9.18
C SER A 261 4.48 4.92 -10.24
N ARG A 262 3.48 4.27 -10.84
CA ARG A 262 3.62 3.18 -11.84
C ARG A 262 3.02 3.48 -13.21
N ASP A 263 3.02 4.76 -13.61
CA ASP A 263 2.54 5.19 -14.93
C ASP A 263 1.10 4.72 -15.21
N VAL A 264 0.20 4.95 -14.25
CA VAL A 264 -1.23 4.64 -14.38
C VAL A 264 -2.08 5.90 -14.26
N LEU A 265 -3.27 5.87 -14.87
CA LEU A 265 -4.28 6.90 -14.69
C LEU A 265 -5.18 6.50 -13.51
N VAL A 266 -5.19 7.34 -12.48
CA VAL A 266 -6.08 7.18 -11.33
C VAL A 266 -7.39 7.93 -11.58
N PHE A 267 -8.51 7.27 -11.33
CA PHE A 267 -9.85 7.83 -11.40
C PHE A 267 -10.53 7.70 -10.05
N MET A 268 -10.92 8.82 -9.44
CA MET A 268 -11.84 8.79 -8.31
C MET A 268 -13.20 8.29 -8.80
N ILE A 269 -13.72 7.24 -8.16
CA ILE A 269 -15.08 6.76 -8.38
C ILE A 269 -15.96 7.43 -7.33
N PRO A 270 -16.81 8.39 -7.71
CA PRO A 270 -17.72 9.03 -6.78
C PRO A 270 -18.85 8.09 -6.40
N THR A 271 -19.39 8.26 -5.20
CA THR A 271 -20.65 7.64 -4.81
C THR A 271 -21.77 8.16 -5.70
N VAL A 272 -22.50 7.23 -6.31
CA VAL A 272 -23.70 7.53 -7.09
C VAL A 272 -24.89 7.60 -6.15
N GLY A 273 -24.98 8.68 -5.39
CA GLY A 273 -26.14 8.92 -4.53
C GLY A 273 -27.43 9.11 -5.34
N HIS A 274 -28.50 8.41 -4.97
CA HIS A 274 -29.84 8.63 -5.53
C HIS A 274 -30.59 9.82 -4.90
N GLN A 275 -30.00 10.45 -3.87
CA GLN A 275 -30.62 11.53 -3.08
C GLN A 275 -30.21 12.94 -3.54
N GLY A 276 -29.38 13.06 -4.59
CA GLY A 276 -29.03 14.37 -5.15
C GLY A 276 -30.20 15.02 -5.88
N MET A 277 -30.26 16.35 -5.87
CA MET A 277 -31.27 17.14 -6.61
C MET A 277 -31.15 17.06 -8.14
N LEU A 278 -30.21 16.28 -8.66
CA LEU A 278 -29.94 16.11 -10.08
C LEU A 278 -30.48 14.77 -10.55
N HIS A 279 -30.97 14.72 -11.79
CA HIS A 279 -31.50 13.51 -12.41
C HIS A 279 -30.58 12.29 -12.18
N PRO A 280 -31.12 11.13 -11.77
CA PRO A 280 -30.33 9.91 -11.64
C PRO A 280 -29.63 9.62 -12.96
N SER A 281 -28.31 9.55 -12.94
CA SER A 281 -27.52 9.10 -14.08
C SER A 281 -27.92 7.67 -14.43
N ASN A 282 -27.95 7.33 -15.73
CA ASN A 282 -28.11 5.93 -16.15
C ASN A 282 -26.82 5.12 -15.95
N ILE A 283 -25.71 5.77 -15.58
CA ILE A 283 -24.44 5.13 -15.23
C ILE A 283 -24.63 4.35 -13.92
N ARG A 284 -24.32 3.05 -13.99
CA ARG A 284 -24.35 2.11 -12.87
C ARG A 284 -22.93 1.81 -12.41
N LEU A 285 -22.77 1.23 -11.21
CA LEU A 285 -21.43 0.83 -10.72
C LEU A 285 -20.73 -0.17 -11.65
N ARG A 286 -21.47 -1.11 -12.25
CA ARG A 286 -20.95 -1.99 -13.31
C ARG A 286 -20.32 -1.27 -14.50
N ASP A 287 -20.73 -0.04 -14.81
CA ASP A 287 -20.17 0.69 -15.94
C ASP A 287 -18.76 1.20 -15.61
N TYR A 288 -18.45 1.45 -14.33
CA TYR A 288 -17.08 1.71 -13.90
C TYR A 288 -16.20 0.48 -14.07
N ALA A 289 -16.67 -0.71 -13.67
CA ALA A 289 -15.93 -1.96 -13.85
C ALA A 289 -15.64 -2.29 -15.33
N LYS A 290 -16.50 -1.86 -16.27
CA LYS A 290 -16.27 -1.97 -17.71
C LYS A 290 -15.19 -1.03 -18.26
N HIS A 291 -14.98 0.12 -17.61
CA HIS A 291 -14.11 1.17 -18.13
C HIS A 291 -12.78 1.32 -17.41
N LEU A 292 -12.65 0.67 -16.25
CA LEU A 292 -11.49 0.65 -15.39
C LEU A 292 -10.88 -0.75 -15.34
N ASP A 293 -9.57 -0.80 -15.19
CA ASP A 293 -8.77 -2.03 -15.25
C ASP A 293 -8.58 -2.68 -13.86
N GLY A 294 -8.90 -1.96 -12.78
CA GLY A 294 -8.81 -2.46 -11.41
C GLY A 294 -9.39 -1.46 -10.41
N LEU A 295 -9.68 -1.94 -9.20
CA LEU A 295 -10.25 -1.16 -8.10
C LEU A 295 -9.30 -1.12 -6.91
N LEU A 296 -9.15 0.06 -6.32
CA LEU A 296 -8.53 0.26 -5.02
C LEU A 296 -9.56 0.82 -4.04
N LEU A 297 -9.72 0.13 -2.91
CA LEU A 297 -10.52 0.57 -1.78
C LEU A 297 -9.60 1.21 -0.74
N GLN A 298 -9.66 2.54 -0.61
CA GLN A 298 -8.78 3.28 0.30
C GLN A 298 -9.24 3.20 1.76
N GLY A 299 -8.34 3.54 2.69
CA GLY A 299 -8.67 3.64 4.12
C GLY A 299 -9.73 4.70 4.44
N GLY A 300 -10.03 4.92 5.73
CA GLY A 300 -10.87 6.02 6.21
C GLY A 300 -11.75 5.62 7.39
N ALA A 301 -12.84 6.36 7.60
CA ALA A 301 -13.76 6.16 8.71
C ALA A 301 -14.29 4.72 8.82
N ASP A 302 -14.49 4.24 10.04
CA ASP A 302 -14.91 2.88 10.39
C ASP A 302 -16.00 2.27 9.49
N VAL A 303 -15.91 0.96 9.28
CA VAL A 303 -17.00 0.19 8.67
C VAL A 303 -18.14 0.12 9.68
N SER A 304 -19.36 0.42 9.25
CA SER A 304 -20.53 0.40 10.12
C SER A 304 -20.82 -1.02 10.61
N PRO A 305 -21.05 -1.22 11.93
CA PRO A 305 -21.49 -2.51 12.48
C PRO A 305 -22.71 -3.10 11.79
N GLN A 306 -23.61 -2.24 11.31
CA GLN A 306 -24.81 -2.65 10.58
C GLN A 306 -24.49 -3.35 9.24
N SER A 307 -23.31 -3.11 8.67
CA SER A 307 -22.85 -3.72 7.42
C SER A 307 -22.44 -5.19 7.58
N TYR A 308 -22.17 -5.64 8.82
CA TYR A 308 -21.89 -7.04 9.17
C TYR A 308 -22.86 -7.58 10.23
N ALA A 309 -24.10 -7.05 10.23
CA ALA A 309 -25.22 -7.50 11.06
C ALA A 309 -25.01 -7.37 12.58
N GLU A 310 -24.18 -6.43 13.02
CA GLU A 310 -23.98 -6.07 14.42
C GLU A 310 -24.53 -4.69 14.76
N THR A 311 -24.57 -4.38 16.06
CA THR A 311 -24.90 -3.04 16.57
C THR A 311 -23.64 -2.39 17.10
N ALA A 312 -23.55 -1.07 16.98
CA ALA A 312 -22.43 -0.31 17.53
C ALA A 312 -22.33 -0.56 19.05
N THR A 313 -21.16 -1.00 19.50
CA THR A 313 -20.84 -1.18 20.93
C THR A 313 -20.82 0.16 21.65
N ARG A 314 -20.54 1.24 20.91
CA ARG A 314 -20.50 2.62 21.43
C ARG A 314 -21.22 3.58 20.46
N PRO A 315 -22.02 4.54 20.96
CA PRO A 315 -22.74 5.50 20.12
C PRO A 315 -21.85 6.36 19.22
N GLU A 316 -20.61 6.61 19.64
CA GLU A 316 -19.61 7.40 18.92
C GLU A 316 -18.97 6.68 17.72
N TRP A 317 -19.19 5.37 17.56
CA TRP A 317 -18.64 4.56 16.46
C TRP A 317 -19.72 3.97 15.55
N PRO A 318 -20.59 4.80 14.92
CA PRO A 318 -21.62 4.30 14.02
C PRO A 318 -21.07 3.76 12.69
N GLY A 319 -19.81 4.10 12.35
CA GLY A 319 -19.20 3.89 11.05
C GLY A 319 -19.92 4.65 9.92
N ASP A 320 -19.47 4.44 8.68
CA ASP A 320 -20.06 5.08 7.49
C ASP A 320 -20.83 4.08 6.63
N ARG A 321 -22.07 3.79 7.03
CA ARG A 321 -22.94 2.86 6.30
C ARG A 321 -23.21 3.30 4.86
N VAL A 322 -23.25 4.61 4.59
CA VAL A 322 -23.51 5.12 3.23
C VAL A 322 -22.33 4.77 2.32
N ARG A 323 -21.10 4.97 2.79
CA ARG A 323 -19.90 4.57 2.08
C ARG A 323 -19.79 3.04 1.95
N ASP A 324 -20.12 2.30 3.01
CA ASP A 324 -20.07 0.83 3.02
C ASP A 324 -20.93 0.24 1.91
N MET A 325 -22.20 0.64 1.80
CA MET A 325 -23.12 0.07 0.79
C MET A 325 -22.63 0.32 -0.63
N TYR A 326 -22.15 1.53 -0.90
CA TYR A 326 -21.59 1.89 -2.19
C TYR A 326 -20.33 1.06 -2.52
N GLU A 327 -19.37 0.98 -1.60
CA GLU A 327 -18.12 0.27 -1.87
C GLU A 327 -18.29 -1.25 -1.90
N LEU A 328 -19.26 -1.81 -1.17
CA LEU A 328 -19.62 -3.23 -1.25
C LEU A 328 -20.22 -3.57 -2.62
N GLU A 329 -21.11 -2.72 -3.15
CA GLU A 329 -21.63 -2.89 -4.51
C GLU A 329 -20.52 -2.73 -5.55
N LEU A 330 -19.62 -1.75 -5.38
CA LEU A 330 -18.47 -1.56 -6.27
C LEU A 330 -17.51 -2.76 -6.27
N LEU A 331 -17.19 -3.29 -5.09
CA LEU A 331 -16.37 -4.49 -4.91
C LEU A 331 -17.00 -5.68 -5.66
N HIS A 332 -18.31 -5.90 -5.47
CA HIS A 332 -19.05 -6.95 -6.17
C HIS A 332 -18.94 -6.80 -7.69
N GLU A 333 -19.18 -5.61 -8.24
CA GLU A 333 -19.15 -5.38 -9.69
C GLU A 333 -17.76 -5.58 -10.32
N PHE A 334 -16.69 -5.23 -9.60
CA PHE A 334 -15.32 -5.49 -10.08
C PHE A 334 -14.97 -6.98 -10.04
N ILE A 335 -15.37 -7.69 -8.98
CA ILE A 335 -15.14 -9.13 -8.86
C ILE A 335 -15.90 -9.90 -9.94
N GLU A 336 -17.19 -9.60 -10.15
CA GLU A 336 -18.01 -10.22 -11.20
C GLU A 336 -17.46 -9.95 -12.61
N SER A 337 -16.83 -8.78 -12.80
CA SER A 337 -16.14 -8.43 -14.04
C SER A 337 -14.74 -9.05 -14.17
N GLY A 338 -14.30 -9.87 -13.22
CA GLY A 338 -12.98 -10.51 -13.20
C GLY A 338 -11.81 -9.53 -13.01
N LYS A 339 -12.08 -8.30 -12.57
CA LYS A 339 -11.07 -7.25 -12.36
C LYS A 339 -10.43 -7.38 -10.98
N PRO A 340 -9.14 -7.03 -10.83
CA PRO A 340 -8.48 -7.10 -9.55
C PRO A 340 -8.98 -6.02 -8.58
N VAL A 341 -8.95 -6.34 -7.30
CA VAL A 341 -9.25 -5.40 -6.22
C VAL A 341 -8.15 -5.41 -5.16
N LEU A 342 -7.73 -4.22 -4.73
CA LEU A 342 -6.82 -4.01 -3.61
C LEU A 342 -7.49 -3.16 -2.54
N GLY A 343 -7.60 -3.67 -1.31
CA GLY A 343 -8.11 -2.93 -0.16
C GLY A 343 -7.00 -2.53 0.80
N VAL A 344 -7.00 -1.28 1.24
CA VAL A 344 -6.04 -0.73 2.21
C VAL A 344 -6.76 -0.32 3.48
N CYS A 345 -6.25 -0.75 4.63
CA CYS A 345 -6.80 -0.50 5.96
C CYS A 345 -8.30 -0.86 6.02
N ARG A 346 -9.16 0.14 6.07
CA ARG A 346 -10.62 -0.02 5.95
C ARG A 346 -11.05 -0.84 4.73
N GLY A 347 -10.36 -0.71 3.60
CA GLY A 347 -10.63 -1.53 2.40
C GLY A 347 -10.43 -3.03 2.64
N CYS A 348 -9.47 -3.42 3.48
CA CYS A 348 -9.26 -4.81 3.90
C CYS A 348 -10.46 -5.33 4.72
N GLN A 349 -10.90 -4.51 5.68
CA GLN A 349 -12.06 -4.80 6.53
C GLN A 349 -13.34 -4.93 5.70
N LEU A 350 -13.54 -4.04 4.73
CA LEU A 350 -14.71 -4.09 3.85
C LEU A 350 -14.71 -5.33 2.96
N ILE A 351 -13.56 -5.76 2.44
CA ILE A 351 -13.42 -7.03 1.72
C ILE A 351 -13.86 -8.19 2.62
N ASN A 352 -13.41 -8.23 3.87
CA ASN A 352 -13.83 -9.26 4.82
C ASN A 352 -15.36 -9.29 5.02
N VAL A 353 -15.96 -8.12 5.27
CA VAL A 353 -17.41 -7.95 5.45
C VAL A 353 -18.19 -8.38 4.21
N ALA A 354 -17.70 -8.06 3.00
CA ALA A 354 -18.34 -8.46 1.74
C ALA A 354 -18.48 -9.98 1.60
N PHE A 355 -17.53 -10.73 2.16
CA PHE A 355 -17.56 -12.19 2.17
C PHE A 355 -18.23 -12.79 3.41
N GLY A 356 -18.90 -11.96 4.21
CA GLY A 356 -19.70 -12.35 5.38
C GLY A 356 -18.88 -12.53 6.66
N GLY A 357 -17.68 -11.96 6.74
CA GLY A 357 -16.92 -11.88 7.98
C GLY A 357 -17.39 -10.74 8.88
N THR A 358 -16.85 -10.69 10.09
CA THR A 358 -17.13 -9.64 11.10
C THR A 358 -15.84 -8.91 11.51
N LEU A 359 -15.99 -7.81 12.25
CA LEU A 359 -14.87 -7.00 12.73
C LEU A 359 -14.87 -6.92 14.25
N TYR A 360 -13.69 -6.74 14.84
CA TYR A 360 -13.58 -6.11 16.14
C TYR A 360 -13.90 -4.63 15.95
N GLN A 361 -14.81 -4.10 16.78
CA GLN A 361 -15.24 -2.70 16.68
C GLN A 361 -14.20 -1.77 17.30
N ASP A 362 -13.48 -2.26 18.30
CA ASP A 362 -12.26 -1.65 18.82
C ASP A 362 -11.35 -2.73 19.42
N ILE A 363 -10.13 -2.84 18.89
CA ILE A 363 -9.12 -3.79 19.34
C ILE A 363 -8.83 -3.58 20.83
N ALA A 364 -8.75 -2.32 21.29
CA ALA A 364 -8.36 -2.02 22.67
C ALA A 364 -9.40 -2.54 23.68
N THR A 365 -10.69 -2.48 23.36
CA THR A 365 -11.74 -3.02 24.24
C THR A 365 -12.05 -4.50 23.98
N ASP A 366 -12.08 -4.93 22.72
CA ASP A 366 -12.57 -6.25 22.34
C ASP A 366 -11.48 -7.32 22.47
N VAL A 367 -10.20 -6.92 22.38
CA VAL A 367 -9.03 -7.81 22.53
C VAL A 367 -8.03 -7.20 23.52
N PRO A 368 -8.29 -7.26 24.84
CA PRO A 368 -7.46 -6.57 25.85
C PRO A 368 -6.00 -7.02 25.92
N THR A 369 -5.67 -8.16 25.31
CA THR A 369 -4.30 -8.70 25.21
C THR A 369 -3.55 -8.22 23.96
N ALA A 370 -4.22 -7.54 23.03
CA ALA A 370 -3.61 -7.06 21.80
C ALA A 370 -2.62 -5.92 22.06
N GLY A 371 -1.66 -5.77 21.17
CA GLY A 371 -0.79 -4.61 21.15
C GLY A 371 -1.56 -3.35 20.75
N ILE A 372 -0.85 -2.22 20.75
CA ILE A 372 -1.39 -0.96 20.24
C ILE A 372 -1.34 -1.03 18.70
N HIS A 373 -2.45 -0.74 18.03
CA HIS A 373 -2.56 -0.64 16.56
C HIS A 373 -2.86 0.79 16.05
N VAL A 374 -3.07 1.72 16.97
CA VAL A 374 -3.15 3.17 16.69
C VAL A 374 -2.72 3.94 17.93
N ASN A 375 -1.94 5.00 17.75
CA ASN A 375 -1.56 5.91 18.84
C ASN A 375 -1.45 7.35 18.36
N GLU A 376 -1.10 8.26 19.26
CA GLU A 376 -0.94 9.69 18.99
C GLU A 376 0.13 10.01 17.94
N HIS A 377 1.10 9.11 17.76
CA HIS A 377 2.13 9.25 16.73
C HIS A 377 1.65 8.77 15.35
N TYR A 378 0.39 8.34 15.24
CA TYR A 378 -0.38 8.06 14.03
C TYR A 378 0.43 7.35 12.94
N ASP A 379 0.92 8.09 11.95
CA ASP A 379 1.65 7.58 10.80
C ASP A 379 3.07 7.12 11.12
N GLN A 380 3.55 7.20 12.37
CA GLN A 380 4.86 6.72 12.85
C GLN A 380 4.77 5.42 13.64
N HIS A 381 3.56 5.00 14.05
CA HIS A 381 3.40 3.75 14.80
C HIS A 381 3.65 2.54 13.92
N ARG A 382 4.46 1.60 14.41
CA ARG A 382 4.92 0.39 13.70
C ARG A 382 4.75 -0.86 14.55
N HIS A 383 4.56 -1.98 13.87
CA HIS A 383 4.59 -3.30 14.49
C HIS A 383 5.06 -4.36 13.48
N SER A 384 5.44 -5.52 13.99
CA SER A 384 5.83 -6.65 13.16
C SER A 384 4.61 -7.41 12.64
N ILE A 385 4.73 -7.94 11.43
CA ILE A 385 3.82 -8.91 10.84
C ILE A 385 4.55 -10.18 10.46
N HIS A 386 3.82 -11.28 10.45
CA HIS A 386 4.26 -12.60 10.03
C HIS A 386 3.40 -13.10 8.88
N PHE A 387 4.04 -13.71 7.88
CA PHE A 387 3.36 -14.43 6.81
C PHE A 387 3.19 -15.91 7.20
N PRO A 388 1.96 -16.36 7.56
CA PRO A 388 1.73 -17.73 8.01
C PRO A 388 2.05 -18.76 6.93
N GLU A 389 2.19 -20.03 7.32
CA GLU A 389 2.31 -21.13 6.36
C GLU A 389 1.12 -21.14 5.38
N GLY A 390 1.41 -21.28 4.09
CA GLY A 390 0.40 -21.23 3.03
C GLY A 390 0.01 -19.82 2.56
N SER A 391 0.52 -18.75 3.19
CA SER A 391 0.41 -17.39 2.68
C SER A 391 0.95 -17.31 1.24
N THR A 392 0.17 -16.72 0.35
CA THR A 392 0.55 -16.46 -1.05
C THR A 392 1.22 -15.10 -1.22
N LEU A 393 1.02 -14.18 -0.28
CA LEU A 393 1.63 -12.86 -0.21
C LEU A 393 3.15 -12.95 -0.08
N VAL A 394 3.66 -13.97 0.63
CA VAL A 394 5.10 -14.24 0.78
C VAL A 394 5.83 -14.36 -0.57
N ASN A 395 5.13 -14.77 -1.64
CA ASN A 395 5.71 -14.89 -2.98
C ASN A 395 6.08 -13.54 -3.60
N MET A 396 5.49 -12.44 -3.10
CA MET A 396 5.84 -11.08 -3.50
C MET A 396 7.10 -10.57 -2.77
N PHE A 397 7.49 -11.23 -1.68
CA PHE A 397 8.58 -10.84 -0.78
C PHE A 397 9.56 -12.00 -0.55
N PRO A 398 10.31 -12.42 -1.60
CA PRO A 398 11.15 -13.62 -1.52
C PRO A 398 12.19 -13.50 -0.39
N GLY A 399 12.30 -14.57 0.41
CA GLY A 399 13.24 -14.63 1.54
C GLY A 399 12.78 -13.91 2.81
N ARG A 400 11.58 -13.32 2.84
CA ARG A 400 11.01 -12.68 4.04
C ARG A 400 9.78 -13.45 4.53
N ARG A 401 9.79 -13.83 5.81
CA ARG A 401 8.60 -14.36 6.51
C ARG A 401 8.03 -13.39 7.55
N GLU A 402 8.80 -12.38 7.87
CA GLU A 402 8.44 -11.32 8.80
C GLU A 402 8.80 -9.98 8.19
N ALA A 403 8.05 -8.95 8.56
CA ALA A 403 8.30 -7.58 8.14
C ALA A 403 7.78 -6.59 9.18
N ILE A 404 8.23 -5.35 9.12
CA ILE A 404 7.65 -4.24 9.90
C ILE A 404 6.77 -3.41 8.98
N VAL A 405 5.59 -3.04 9.47
CA VAL A 405 4.63 -2.19 8.77
C VAL A 405 4.15 -1.06 9.66
N ASN A 406 3.55 -0.04 9.06
CA ASN A 406 2.84 0.97 9.82
C ASN A 406 1.47 0.48 10.30
N SER A 407 0.94 1.06 11.36
CA SER A 407 -0.37 0.68 11.88
C SER A 407 -1.13 1.91 12.38
N ILE A 408 -2.32 2.11 11.81
CA ILE A 408 -3.20 3.25 12.06
C ILE A 408 -4.66 2.76 12.00
N HIS A 409 -5.00 1.80 12.86
CA HIS A 409 -6.35 1.24 12.91
C HIS A 409 -6.71 0.79 14.31
N HIS A 410 -7.96 1.06 14.71
CA HIS A 410 -8.55 0.52 15.93
C HIS A 410 -9.55 -0.60 15.65
N GLN A 411 -10.06 -0.73 14.42
CA GLN A 411 -10.82 -1.88 13.95
C GLN A 411 -9.91 -2.93 13.32
N ALA A 412 -10.32 -4.20 13.37
CA ALA A 412 -9.64 -5.31 12.70
C ALA A 412 -10.62 -6.43 12.35
N VAL A 413 -10.19 -7.37 11.50
CA VAL A 413 -10.97 -8.59 11.21
C VAL A 413 -11.08 -9.45 12.47
N ASN A 414 -12.32 -9.83 12.83
CA ASN A 414 -12.63 -10.78 13.89
C ASN A 414 -12.89 -12.16 13.30
N GLN A 415 -14.06 -12.35 12.69
CA GLN A 415 -14.37 -13.57 11.96
C GLN A 415 -14.04 -13.39 10.48
N LEU A 416 -13.23 -14.30 9.95
CA LEU A 416 -12.83 -14.29 8.57
C LEU A 416 -14.02 -14.66 7.65
N GLY A 417 -14.22 -13.87 6.61
CA GLY A 417 -15.24 -14.10 5.58
C GLY A 417 -14.99 -15.38 4.78
N ARG A 418 -16.04 -15.83 4.09
CA ARG A 418 -16.01 -17.06 3.30
C ARG A 418 -15.01 -16.95 2.15
N ASP A 419 -14.31 -18.05 1.88
CA ASP A 419 -13.34 -18.15 0.79
C ASP A 419 -12.15 -17.18 0.84
N LEU A 420 -11.95 -16.52 1.98
CA LEU A 420 -10.74 -15.76 2.27
C LEU A 420 -9.68 -16.64 2.93
N ASN A 421 -8.42 -16.35 2.61
CA ASN A 421 -7.25 -16.82 3.34
C ASN A 421 -6.65 -15.66 4.12
N ILE A 422 -6.06 -15.99 5.28
CA ILE A 422 -5.19 -15.08 6.02
C ILE A 422 -3.82 -15.08 5.34
N GLU A 423 -3.34 -13.89 4.98
CA GLU A 423 -2.10 -13.70 4.24
C GLU A 423 -0.99 -13.10 5.11
N ALA A 424 -1.36 -12.37 6.16
CA ALA A 424 -0.46 -11.87 7.19
C ALA A 424 -1.20 -11.71 8.52
N VAL A 425 -0.48 -11.85 9.62
CA VAL A 425 -0.96 -11.55 10.98
C VAL A 425 0.06 -10.68 11.70
N SER A 426 -0.38 -9.89 12.67
CA SER A 426 0.48 -9.20 13.61
C SER A 426 1.32 -10.22 14.40
N GLY A 427 2.63 -9.96 14.47
CA GLY A 427 3.59 -10.87 15.08
C GLY A 427 3.47 -10.98 16.60
N THR A 428 2.81 -10.01 17.25
CA THR A 428 2.72 -9.93 18.72
C THR A 428 1.41 -10.48 19.29
N ASP A 429 0.31 -10.32 18.57
CA ASP A 429 -1.04 -10.60 19.08
C ASP A 429 -1.91 -11.41 18.10
N GLY A 430 -1.42 -11.68 16.89
CA GLY A 430 -2.11 -12.51 15.91
C GLY A 430 -3.30 -11.83 15.23
N ILE A 431 -3.51 -10.53 15.42
CA ILE A 431 -4.52 -9.75 14.68
C ILE A 431 -4.29 -9.92 13.17
N ILE A 432 -5.36 -10.13 12.41
CA ILE A 432 -5.27 -10.36 10.96
C ILE A 432 -4.89 -9.04 10.25
N GLU A 433 -3.78 -9.09 9.52
CA GLU A 433 -3.19 -7.91 8.86
C GLU A 433 -3.32 -7.96 7.33
N ALA A 434 -3.56 -9.13 6.75
CA ALA A 434 -3.88 -9.23 5.33
C ALA A 434 -4.79 -10.42 5.04
N VAL A 435 -5.67 -10.24 4.06
CA VAL A 435 -6.59 -11.29 3.57
C VAL A 435 -6.56 -11.37 2.05
N ARG A 436 -6.85 -12.55 1.50
CA ARG A 436 -7.00 -12.76 0.06
C ARG A 436 -8.16 -13.67 -0.28
N TYR A 437 -8.98 -13.26 -1.24
CA TYR A 437 -10.04 -14.10 -1.78
C TYR A 437 -9.50 -15.12 -2.76
N ARG A 438 -9.85 -16.39 -2.55
CA ARG A 438 -9.27 -17.53 -3.28
C ARG A 438 -9.83 -17.75 -4.68
N ARG A 439 -11.01 -17.20 -4.98
CA ARG A 439 -11.73 -17.50 -6.23
C ARG A 439 -11.58 -16.40 -7.30
N ALA A 440 -10.71 -15.43 -7.07
CA ALA A 440 -10.35 -14.42 -8.05
C ALA A 440 -8.81 -14.36 -8.22
N PRO A 441 -8.30 -13.94 -9.39
CA PRO A 441 -6.86 -13.82 -9.61
C PRO A 441 -6.18 -12.90 -8.58
N PHE A 442 -6.82 -11.78 -8.25
CA PHE A 442 -6.32 -10.82 -7.27
C PHE A 442 -7.46 -10.03 -6.63
N VAL A 443 -7.85 -10.43 -5.42
CA VAL A 443 -8.67 -9.63 -4.51
C VAL A 443 -8.01 -9.76 -3.15
N MET A 444 -7.36 -8.70 -2.71
CA MET A 444 -6.49 -8.71 -1.53
C MET A 444 -6.72 -7.47 -0.68
N GLY A 445 -6.75 -7.65 0.63
CA GLY A 445 -6.79 -6.58 1.61
C GLY A 445 -5.52 -6.59 2.46
N VAL A 446 -4.95 -5.42 2.73
CA VAL A 446 -3.89 -5.22 3.74
C VAL A 446 -4.35 -4.16 4.74
N GLN A 447 -4.05 -4.36 6.01
CA GLN A 447 -4.53 -3.53 7.11
C GLN A 447 -3.61 -2.33 7.38
N TRP A 448 -2.31 -2.44 7.06
CA TRP A 448 -1.38 -1.32 7.02
C TRP A 448 -1.61 -0.40 5.81
N HIS A 449 -0.90 0.73 5.77
CA HIS A 449 -0.98 1.73 4.70
C HIS A 449 0.30 1.71 3.84
N PRO A 450 0.34 0.89 2.77
CA PRO A 450 1.50 0.81 1.89
C PRO A 450 1.91 2.15 1.25
N GLU A 451 0.99 3.10 1.15
CA GLU A 451 1.22 4.46 0.65
C GLU A 451 2.16 5.30 1.53
N PHE A 452 2.34 4.95 2.81
CA PHE A 452 3.31 5.61 3.70
C PHE A 452 4.69 4.93 3.70
N HIS A 453 4.85 3.82 2.98
CA HIS A 453 6.11 3.09 2.93
C HIS A 453 7.00 3.69 1.82
N ARG A 454 7.94 4.56 2.20
CA ARG A 454 8.92 5.10 1.26
C ARG A 454 9.87 4.01 0.77
N ALA A 455 10.02 3.89 -0.55
CA ALA A 455 11.00 2.99 -1.17
C ALA A 455 12.42 3.30 -0.67
N GLY A 456 13.14 2.27 -0.20
CA GLY A 456 14.54 2.36 0.24
C GLY A 456 14.76 2.69 1.72
N GLY A 457 13.70 2.88 2.52
CA GLY A 457 13.83 2.93 3.98
C GLY A 457 14.15 1.52 4.54
N PRO A 458 15.16 1.35 5.41
CA PRO A 458 15.62 0.02 5.82
C PRO A 458 14.64 -0.74 6.75
N GLU A 459 13.65 -0.05 7.30
CA GLU A 459 12.82 -0.57 8.39
C GLU A 459 11.48 -1.14 7.92
N LEU A 460 10.75 -0.43 7.05
CA LEU A 460 9.42 -0.85 6.60
C LEU A 460 9.45 -1.78 5.40
N LEU A 461 8.41 -2.62 5.31
CA LEU A 461 8.17 -3.47 4.15
C LEU A 461 8.07 -2.62 2.87
N ASP A 462 8.96 -2.83 1.92
CA ASP A 462 8.81 -2.23 0.59
C ASP A 462 7.55 -2.80 -0.07
N CYS A 463 6.49 -1.99 -0.18
CA CYS A 463 5.21 -2.42 -0.73
C CYS A 463 5.13 -2.33 -2.26
N THR A 464 6.25 -2.03 -2.93
CA THR A 464 6.38 -2.06 -4.39
C THR A 464 5.85 -3.35 -5.02
N PRO A 465 6.26 -4.56 -4.56
CA PRO A 465 5.81 -5.81 -5.16
C PRO A 465 4.29 -6.05 -5.06
N LEU A 466 3.64 -5.52 -4.02
CA LEU A 466 2.19 -5.60 -3.86
C LEU A 466 1.47 -4.81 -4.96
N LEU A 467 1.88 -3.55 -5.15
CA LEU A 467 1.32 -2.69 -6.20
C LEU A 467 1.61 -3.26 -7.60
N ASP A 468 2.84 -3.72 -7.84
CA ASP A 468 3.22 -4.31 -9.14
C ASP A 468 2.39 -5.55 -9.45
N THR A 469 2.12 -6.39 -8.45
CA THR A 469 1.30 -7.58 -8.62
C THR A 469 -0.14 -7.20 -8.95
N PHE A 470 -0.73 -6.24 -8.24
CA PHE A 470 -2.07 -5.71 -8.53
C PHE A 470 -2.16 -5.17 -9.98
N LEU A 471 -1.22 -4.32 -10.38
CA LEU A 471 -1.21 -3.70 -11.71
C LEU A 471 -0.91 -4.70 -12.83
N ARG A 472 -0.07 -5.71 -12.58
CA ARG A 472 0.15 -6.81 -13.51
C ARG A 472 -1.15 -7.57 -13.77
N VAL A 473 -1.90 -7.92 -12.72
CA VAL A 473 -3.18 -8.61 -12.87
C VAL A 473 -4.23 -7.71 -13.55
N ALA A 474 -4.23 -6.40 -13.28
CA ALA A 474 -5.09 -5.44 -13.99
C ALA A 474 -4.83 -5.45 -15.50
N ARG A 475 -3.55 -5.55 -15.89
CA ARG A 475 -3.15 -5.66 -17.29
C ARG A 475 -3.57 -6.99 -17.93
N GLU A 476 -3.54 -8.08 -17.17
CA GLU A 476 -3.93 -9.43 -17.62
C GLU A 476 -5.46 -9.57 -17.78
N THR A 477 -6.25 -8.88 -16.96
CA THR A 477 -7.71 -9.01 -16.87
C THR A 477 -8.48 -7.86 -17.54
N ARG A 478 -7.78 -6.99 -18.28
CA ARG A 478 -8.34 -5.79 -18.93
C ARG A 478 -9.47 -6.07 -19.95
N PHE A 479 -9.54 -7.27 -20.54
CA PHE A 479 -10.40 -7.56 -21.69
C PHE A 479 -11.86 -7.80 -21.37
#